data_AF-A0A067F5W8-F1
#
_entry.id   AF-A0A067F5W8-F1
#
_cell.length_a   1.000
_cell.length_b   1.000
_cell.length_c   1.000
_cell.angle_alpha   90.00
_cell.angle_beta   90.00
_cell.angle_gamma   90.00
#
_symmetry.space_group_name_H-M   'P 1'
#
loop_
_entity.id
_entity.type
_entity.pdbx_description
1 polymer ?
#
loop_
_entity_poly.entity_id
_entity_poly.type
_entity_poly.pdbx_seq_one_letter_code
_entity_poly.pdbx_strand_id
1 'polypeptide(L)'
;MEKRRIDDCEPGPVPSPRPVDRFGFVKQEHGSPHEGVIKSRSAIQFEREERRVRKWRKMIGVGGSDWKHYVRRKPHVVKRRIRKGIPDCLRGLVWQLISGSRDLLLMNPGVYEQLLIYETSTSELDIIRDISRTFPSHVFFQQRHGPGQRSLYNVLKAYSVYDRDVGYVQGMGFLAGLLLLYMSEEDAFWLMVALLKGAVHAPMEGLYQVGLPLVQQYLFQFDHLVKEHLPKLGEHFTKEMINPSMYASQWFITVFSYSFPFHLALRIWDVFLFEGVKIVFKVGLALLTYCHDDLIKLPFEKLIHALRNFPEDAMDPDKLLPVAYSIKVSKRLEELKSLYEKQNKKVVQSAETNGKVKQQDMQED
;
A
#
# COMPACT_ATOMS: atom_id res chain seq x y z
N MET A 1 -41.86 37.04 37.96
CA MET A 1 -41.06 37.29 36.74
C MET A 1 -39.59 37.23 37.15
N GLU A 2 -39.03 36.02 37.20
CA GLU A 2 -37.68 35.77 37.76
C GLU A 2 -36.72 35.49 36.60
N LYS A 3 -35.71 36.35 36.46
CA LYS A 3 -34.66 36.23 35.43
C LYS A 3 -33.70 35.11 35.83
N ARG A 4 -33.70 33.99 35.09
CA ARG A 4 -32.66 32.96 35.15
C ARG A 4 -31.33 33.54 34.67
N ARG A 5 -30.30 33.46 35.51
CA ARG A 5 -28.90 33.65 35.11
C ARG A 5 -28.48 32.49 34.21
N ILE A 6 -27.83 32.83 33.10
CA ILE A 6 -27.19 31.91 32.17
C ILE A 6 -25.86 31.54 32.81
N ASP A 7 -25.66 30.26 33.12
CA ASP A 7 -24.36 29.71 33.52
C ASP A 7 -23.45 29.68 32.29
N ASP A 8 -22.37 30.47 32.34
CA ASP A 8 -21.26 30.40 31.40
C ASP A 8 -20.51 29.08 31.64
N CYS A 9 -20.76 28.10 30.76
CA CYS A 9 -20.04 26.84 30.76
C CYS A 9 -18.64 27.10 30.18
N GLU A 10 -17.62 27.24 31.03
CA GLU A 10 -16.24 27.36 30.58
C GLU A 10 -15.86 26.17 29.68
N PRO A 11 -15.22 26.40 28.52
CA PRO A 11 -14.70 25.31 27.72
C PRO A 11 -13.59 24.61 28.50
N GLY A 12 -13.83 23.35 28.84
CA GLY A 12 -12.87 22.51 29.57
C GLY A 12 -11.48 22.53 28.91
N PRO A 13 -10.43 22.24 29.69
CA PRO A 13 -9.05 22.40 29.26
C PRO A 13 -8.79 21.64 27.96
N VAL A 14 -8.26 22.37 26.96
CA VAL A 14 -7.80 21.80 25.68
C VAL A 14 -6.80 20.68 26.01
N PRO A 15 -7.01 19.44 25.53
CA PRO A 15 -6.06 18.36 25.76
C PRO A 15 -4.68 18.80 25.28
N SER A 16 -3.65 18.60 26.11
CA SER A 16 -2.27 18.88 25.73
C SER A 16 -1.94 18.15 24.42
N PRO A 17 -1.26 18.81 23.46
CA PRO A 17 -0.94 18.18 22.19
C PRO A 17 -0.03 16.98 22.44
N ARG A 18 -0.57 15.77 22.19
CA ARG A 18 0.21 14.54 22.31
C ARG A 18 1.40 14.60 21.35
N PRO A 19 2.60 14.16 21.77
CA PRO A 19 3.77 14.21 20.91
C PRO A 19 3.55 13.33 19.67
N VAL A 20 3.77 13.90 18.50
CA VAL A 20 3.69 13.19 17.20
C VAL A 20 5.08 12.88 16.66
N ASP A 21 5.18 11.83 15.85
CA ASP A 21 6.37 11.58 15.04
C ASP A 21 6.44 12.52 13.83
N ARG A 22 7.51 12.40 13.03
CA ARG A 22 7.72 13.25 11.85
C ARG A 22 6.68 13.08 10.74
N PHE A 23 5.85 12.04 10.82
CA PHE A 23 4.82 11.73 9.85
C PHE A 23 3.42 12.04 10.37
N GLY A 24 3.28 12.57 11.59
CA GLY A 24 1.99 12.91 12.17
C GLY A 24 1.30 11.76 12.92
N PHE A 25 1.99 10.66 13.23
CA PHE A 25 1.45 9.62 14.11
C PHE A 25 1.71 9.95 15.57
N VAL A 26 0.69 9.80 16.41
CA VAL A 26 0.79 10.00 17.87
C VAL A 26 1.74 8.95 18.45
N LYS A 27 2.78 9.41 19.16
CA LYS A 27 3.74 8.52 19.83
C LYS A 27 3.08 7.88 21.05
N GLN A 28 3.35 6.59 21.25
CA GLN A 28 3.05 5.94 22.53
C GLN A 28 4.14 6.34 23.54
N GLU A 29 3.74 6.81 24.72
CA GLU A 29 4.68 7.33 25.73
C GLU A 29 5.53 6.20 26.33
N HIS A 30 6.68 5.91 25.75
CA HIS A 30 7.71 5.04 26.34
C HIS A 30 9.11 5.68 26.15
N GLY A 31 9.67 6.22 27.24
CA GLY A 31 11.11 6.42 27.45
C GLY A 31 11.78 7.69 26.87
N SER A 32 12.50 8.41 27.73
CA SER A 32 13.11 9.75 27.55
C SER A 32 14.04 9.95 26.32
N PRO A 33 14.21 11.18 25.80
CA PRO A 33 15.33 11.52 24.92
C PRO A 33 16.49 12.22 25.65
N HIS A 34 17.72 11.72 25.46
CA HIS A 34 18.96 12.44 25.74
C HIS A 34 19.18 13.59 24.74
N GLU A 35 19.02 14.85 25.17
CA GLU A 35 18.92 16.03 24.29
C GLU A 35 20.24 16.56 23.67
N GLY A 36 21.41 16.15 24.16
CA GLY A 36 22.70 16.76 23.78
C GLY A 36 23.29 16.32 22.42
N VAL A 37 23.13 15.04 22.05
CA VAL A 37 23.74 14.45 20.83
C VAL A 37 22.83 14.61 19.59
N ILE A 38 21.56 14.94 19.80
CA ILE A 38 20.51 15.00 18.78
C ILE A 38 20.66 16.23 17.87
N LYS A 39 21.11 17.37 18.39
CA LYS A 39 21.18 18.65 17.63
C LYS A 39 22.19 18.64 16.47
N SER A 40 23.40 18.09 16.69
CA SER A 40 24.45 18.04 15.65
C SER A 40 24.15 16.99 14.57
N ARG A 41 23.65 15.81 14.95
CA ARG A 41 23.15 14.79 14.01
C ARG A 41 21.99 15.31 13.15
N SER A 42 21.12 16.13 13.72
CA SER A 42 20.00 16.76 13.03
C SER A 42 20.45 17.73 11.93
N ALA A 43 21.46 18.57 12.17
CA ALA A 43 21.95 19.54 11.18
C ALA A 43 22.56 18.86 9.93
N ILE A 44 23.38 17.82 10.12
CA ILE A 44 23.97 17.05 9.01
C ILE A 44 22.87 16.34 8.21
N GLN A 45 21.87 15.79 8.89
CA GLN A 45 20.73 15.13 8.24
C GLN A 45 19.90 16.12 7.43
N PHE A 46 19.64 17.31 7.97
CA PHE A 46 18.96 18.39 7.27
C PHE A 46 19.70 18.81 6.00
N GLU A 47 21.01 19.05 6.09
CA GLU A 47 21.82 19.43 4.92
C GLU A 47 21.84 18.33 3.84
N ARG A 48 21.88 17.05 4.25
CA ARG A 48 21.76 15.91 3.34
C ARG A 48 20.39 15.89 2.64
N GLU A 49 19.31 16.09 3.37
CA GLU A 49 17.94 16.15 2.81
C GLU A 49 17.79 17.33 1.85
N GLU A 50 18.26 18.52 2.20
CA GLU A 50 18.22 19.67 1.28
C GLU A 50 18.99 19.40 -0.02
N ARG A 51 20.19 18.80 0.07
CA ARG A 51 20.95 18.41 -1.13
C ARG A 51 20.19 17.40 -1.98
N ARG A 52 19.42 16.49 -1.37
CA ARG A 52 18.53 15.56 -2.10
C ARG A 52 17.39 16.32 -2.76
N VAL A 53 16.71 17.21 -2.06
CA VAL A 53 15.60 18.03 -2.59
C VAL A 53 16.06 18.86 -3.78
N ARG A 54 17.20 19.57 -3.69
CA ARG A 54 17.76 20.34 -4.82
C ARG A 54 18.02 19.46 -6.04
N LYS A 55 18.63 18.29 -5.82
CA LYS A 55 18.90 17.29 -6.85
C LYS A 55 17.61 16.81 -7.51
N TRP A 56 16.54 16.58 -6.75
CA TRP A 56 15.23 16.17 -7.26
C TRP A 56 14.50 17.29 -7.99
N ARG A 57 14.49 18.52 -7.47
CA ARG A 57 13.92 19.69 -8.16
C ARG A 57 14.53 19.90 -9.56
N LYS A 58 15.85 19.73 -9.69
CA LYS A 58 16.52 19.77 -11.00
C LYS A 58 16.09 18.64 -11.96
N MET A 59 15.58 17.52 -11.46
CA MET A 59 15.08 16.43 -12.32
C MET A 59 13.65 16.64 -12.77
N ILE A 60 12.80 17.10 -11.87
CA ILE A 60 11.36 17.23 -12.11
C ILE A 60 11.02 18.55 -12.81
N GLY A 61 11.85 19.58 -12.67
CA GLY A 61 11.56 20.92 -13.18
C GLY A 61 10.44 21.60 -12.38
N VAL A 62 10.05 22.81 -12.78
CA VAL A 62 8.93 23.51 -12.13
C VAL A 62 7.63 22.76 -12.45
N GLY A 63 6.92 22.32 -11.41
CA GLY A 63 5.64 21.62 -11.55
C GLY A 63 5.70 20.28 -12.30
N GLY A 64 6.88 19.68 -12.50
CA GLY A 64 7.02 18.41 -13.25
C GLY A 64 7.33 18.56 -14.75
N SER A 65 7.49 19.78 -15.26
CA SER A 65 7.72 20.08 -16.69
C SER A 65 8.91 19.32 -17.32
N ASP A 66 10.00 19.13 -16.58
CA ASP A 66 11.22 18.48 -17.10
C ASP A 66 11.20 16.94 -16.93
N TRP A 67 10.24 16.40 -16.18
CA TRP A 67 10.23 15.01 -15.75
C TRP A 67 10.34 14.03 -16.93
N LYS A 68 9.43 14.14 -17.91
CA LYS A 68 9.39 13.24 -19.08
C LYS A 68 10.71 13.29 -19.86
N HIS A 69 11.28 14.47 -20.04
CA HIS A 69 12.57 14.65 -20.71
C HIS A 69 13.73 14.02 -19.91
N TYR A 70 13.78 14.24 -18.59
CA TYR A 70 14.84 13.72 -17.73
C TYR A 70 14.83 12.20 -17.65
N VAL A 71 13.64 11.59 -17.52
CA VAL A 71 13.47 10.13 -17.49
C VAL A 71 14.02 9.48 -18.76
N ARG A 72 13.68 10.03 -19.93
CA ARG A 72 14.17 9.54 -21.22
C ARG A 72 15.70 9.64 -21.34
N ARG A 73 16.32 10.71 -20.84
CA ARG A 73 17.77 10.92 -20.95
C ARG A 73 18.60 10.18 -19.91
N LYS A 74 18.08 10.01 -18.69
CA LYS A 74 18.85 9.49 -17.55
C LYS A 74 18.04 8.46 -16.73
N PRO A 75 17.52 7.39 -17.36
CA PRO A 75 16.64 6.42 -16.69
C PRO A 75 17.32 5.73 -15.50
N HIS A 76 18.62 5.40 -15.61
CA HIS A 76 19.38 4.79 -14.51
C HIS A 76 19.55 5.72 -13.30
N VAL A 77 19.61 7.04 -13.52
CA VAL A 77 19.72 8.01 -12.42
C VAL A 77 18.38 8.12 -11.70
N VAL A 78 17.27 8.14 -12.45
CA VAL A 78 15.91 8.14 -11.91
C VAL A 78 15.70 6.91 -11.02
N LYS A 79 15.88 5.72 -11.59
CA LYS A 79 15.75 4.45 -10.86
C LYS A 79 16.57 4.42 -9.57
N ARG A 80 17.84 4.82 -9.65
CA ARG A 80 18.74 4.87 -8.48
C ARG A 80 18.24 5.84 -7.40
N ARG A 81 17.72 7.00 -7.78
CA ARG A 81 17.23 8.01 -6.82
C ARG A 81 15.91 7.60 -6.19
N ILE A 82 14.99 7.01 -6.95
CA ILE A 82 13.76 6.42 -6.43
C ILE A 82 14.08 5.32 -5.41
N ARG A 83 14.99 4.40 -5.76
CA ARG A 83 15.47 3.35 -4.84
C ARG A 83 16.16 3.89 -3.59
N LYS A 84 16.83 5.05 -3.66
CA LYS A 84 17.36 5.76 -2.47
C LYS A 84 16.29 6.53 -1.69
N GLY A 85 15.19 6.86 -2.33
CA GLY A 85 14.01 7.49 -1.77
C GLY A 85 13.74 8.89 -2.25
N ILE A 86 12.45 9.15 -2.33
CA ILE A 86 11.91 10.45 -2.68
C ILE A 86 11.86 11.28 -1.39
N PRO A 87 12.40 12.52 -1.39
CA PRO A 87 12.24 13.44 -0.27
C PRO A 87 10.76 13.63 0.06
N ASP A 88 10.45 13.67 1.35
CA ASP A 88 9.08 13.64 1.83
C ASP A 88 8.18 14.72 1.21
N CYS A 89 8.66 15.97 1.22
CA CYS A 89 7.99 17.12 0.60
C CYS A 89 7.79 17.04 -0.92
N LEU A 90 8.39 16.07 -1.62
CA LEU A 90 8.26 15.89 -3.07
C LEU A 90 7.42 14.68 -3.45
N ARG A 91 6.99 13.84 -2.50
CA ARG A 91 6.23 12.62 -2.80
C ARG A 91 4.94 12.91 -3.54
N GLY A 92 4.12 13.87 -3.08
CA GLY A 92 2.86 14.22 -3.73
C GLY A 92 3.03 14.43 -5.23
N LEU A 93 3.95 15.32 -5.62
CA LEU A 93 4.23 15.60 -7.03
C LEU A 93 4.88 14.41 -7.75
N VAL A 94 5.93 13.81 -7.18
CA VAL A 94 6.69 12.75 -7.87
C VAL A 94 5.83 11.51 -8.08
N TRP A 95 5.01 11.13 -7.09
CA TRP A 95 4.09 9.99 -7.19
C TRP A 95 3.10 10.17 -8.32
N GLN A 96 2.52 11.37 -8.50
CA GLN A 96 1.65 11.65 -9.65
C GLN A 96 2.38 11.54 -11.00
N LEU A 97 3.64 11.99 -11.04
CA LEU A 97 4.47 11.96 -12.27
C LEU A 97 4.91 10.55 -12.66
N ILE A 98 5.15 9.65 -11.70
CA ILE A 98 5.57 8.27 -11.97
C ILE A 98 4.39 7.32 -12.18
N SER A 99 3.23 7.60 -11.58
CA SER A 99 2.01 6.80 -11.77
C SER A 99 1.26 7.15 -13.06
N GLY A 100 1.52 8.31 -13.66
CA GLY A 100 0.75 8.85 -14.78
C GLY A 100 -0.57 9.50 -14.37
N SER A 101 -0.88 9.57 -13.07
CA SER A 101 -2.17 10.10 -12.59
C SER A 101 -2.38 11.57 -12.91
N ARG A 102 -1.31 12.35 -13.00
CA ARG A 102 -1.39 13.76 -13.42
C ARG A 102 -1.94 13.91 -14.83
N ASP A 103 -1.53 13.05 -15.75
CA ASP A 103 -2.02 13.08 -17.12
C ASP A 103 -3.51 12.67 -17.15
N LEU A 104 -3.92 11.68 -16.35
CA LEU A 104 -5.34 11.29 -16.22
C LEU A 104 -6.21 12.43 -15.68
N LEU A 105 -5.76 13.12 -14.63
CA LEU A 105 -6.48 14.26 -14.06
C LEU A 105 -6.69 15.35 -15.11
N LEU A 106 -5.63 15.72 -15.84
CA LEU A 106 -5.71 16.77 -16.87
C LEU A 106 -6.61 16.39 -18.05
N MET A 107 -6.73 15.10 -18.36
CA MET A 107 -7.58 14.61 -19.45
C MET A 107 -9.06 14.51 -19.06
N ASN A 108 -9.39 14.57 -17.76
CA ASN A 108 -10.74 14.31 -17.25
C ASN A 108 -11.21 15.38 -16.24
N PRO A 109 -11.22 16.67 -16.64
CA PRO A 109 -11.59 17.76 -15.74
C PRO A 109 -13.05 17.61 -15.25
N GLY A 110 -13.27 17.77 -13.95
CA GLY A 110 -14.61 17.76 -13.34
C GLY A 110 -15.22 16.38 -13.10
N VAL A 111 -14.60 15.29 -13.56
CA VAL A 111 -15.14 13.93 -13.38
C VAL A 111 -15.21 13.55 -11.89
N TYR A 112 -14.18 13.88 -11.10
CA TYR A 112 -14.18 13.59 -9.67
C TYR A 112 -15.36 14.27 -8.94
N GLU A 113 -15.58 15.56 -9.24
CA GLU A 113 -16.69 16.32 -8.68
C GLU A 113 -18.05 15.73 -9.10
N GLN A 114 -18.20 15.35 -10.37
CA GLN A 114 -19.43 14.73 -10.87
C GLN A 114 -19.77 13.43 -10.13
N LEU A 115 -18.77 12.55 -9.93
CA LEU A 115 -18.92 11.29 -9.19
C LEU A 115 -19.31 11.51 -7.72
N LEU A 116 -18.80 12.58 -7.10
CA LEU A 116 -19.14 12.88 -5.71
C LEU A 116 -20.56 13.41 -5.55
N ILE A 117 -20.99 14.30 -6.45
CA ILE A 117 -22.24 15.05 -6.32
C ILE A 117 -23.44 14.24 -6.81
N TYR A 118 -23.33 13.63 -7.99
CA TYR A 118 -24.49 13.10 -8.71
C TYR A 118 -24.70 11.60 -8.54
N GLU A 119 -23.70 10.88 -8.02
CA GLU A 119 -23.74 9.43 -7.94
C GLU A 119 -23.81 8.92 -6.50
N THR A 120 -24.46 7.77 -6.34
CA THR A 120 -24.61 7.06 -5.08
C THR A 120 -23.79 5.78 -5.08
N SER A 121 -23.10 5.52 -3.97
CA SER A 121 -22.30 4.30 -3.81
C SER A 121 -23.14 3.23 -3.12
N THR A 122 -23.08 1.99 -3.62
CA THR A 122 -23.68 0.84 -2.93
C THR A 122 -22.82 0.36 -1.76
N SER A 123 -21.59 0.87 -1.61
CA SER A 123 -20.62 0.42 -0.63
C SER A 123 -20.42 1.38 0.55
N GLU A 124 -21.31 2.36 0.74
CA GLU A 124 -21.13 3.40 1.77
C GLU A 124 -20.91 2.85 3.17
N LEU A 125 -21.66 1.82 3.57
CA LEU A 125 -21.54 1.22 4.91
C LEU A 125 -20.18 0.55 5.11
N ASP A 126 -19.65 -0.14 4.10
CA ASP A 126 -18.35 -0.80 4.17
C ASP A 126 -17.20 0.23 4.17
N ILE A 127 -17.35 1.31 3.38
CA ILE A 127 -16.43 2.45 3.40
C ILE A 127 -16.38 3.08 4.80
N ILE A 128 -17.53 3.37 5.41
CA ILE A 128 -17.63 3.97 6.75
C ILE A 128 -16.95 3.09 7.80
N ARG A 129 -17.15 1.77 7.73
CA ARG A 129 -16.50 0.81 8.64
C ARG A 129 -14.98 0.88 8.55
N ASP A 130 -14.44 0.95 7.34
CA ASP A 130 -12.99 0.93 7.09
C ASP A 130 -12.28 2.26 7.37
N ILE A 131 -12.95 3.39 7.21
CA ILE A 131 -12.38 4.70 7.54
C ILE A 131 -11.91 4.75 9.00
N SER A 132 -12.72 4.22 9.91
CA SER A 132 -12.45 4.28 11.36
C SER A 132 -11.16 3.56 11.78
N ARG A 133 -10.69 2.61 10.98
CA ARG A 133 -9.50 1.78 11.23
C ARG A 133 -8.32 2.09 10.31
N THR A 134 -8.46 3.07 9.42
CA THR A 134 -7.39 3.50 8.50
C THR A 134 -6.53 4.58 9.16
N PHE A 135 -5.27 4.24 9.48
CA PHE A 135 -4.32 5.11 10.19
C PHE A 135 -4.92 5.85 11.42
N PRO A 136 -5.56 5.13 12.36
CA PRO A 136 -6.36 5.76 13.43
C PRO A 136 -5.53 6.61 14.41
N SER A 137 -4.22 6.37 14.51
CA SER A 137 -3.29 7.13 15.34
C SER A 137 -2.67 8.34 14.64
N HIS A 138 -2.99 8.57 13.36
CA HIS A 138 -2.48 9.72 12.61
C HIS A 138 -3.36 10.96 12.84
N VAL A 139 -2.75 12.12 13.10
CA VAL A 139 -3.48 13.35 13.47
C VAL A 139 -4.54 13.80 12.45
N PHE A 140 -4.33 13.52 11.17
CA PHE A 140 -5.28 13.83 10.10
C PHE A 140 -6.53 12.92 10.11
N PHE A 141 -6.40 11.67 10.58
CA PHE A 141 -7.47 10.66 10.54
C PHE A 141 -8.07 10.33 11.91
N GLN A 142 -7.41 10.71 13.01
CA GLN A 142 -7.82 10.36 14.38
C GLN A 142 -9.18 10.96 14.77
N GLN A 143 -9.54 12.13 14.22
CA GLN A 143 -10.81 12.78 14.55
C GLN A 143 -11.95 12.08 13.81
N ARG A 144 -12.84 11.43 14.58
CA ARG A 144 -14.06 10.83 14.04
C ARG A 144 -14.89 11.88 13.31
N HIS A 145 -15.27 11.61 12.06
CA HIS A 145 -15.99 12.55 11.19
C HIS A 145 -15.22 13.86 10.90
N GLY A 146 -13.92 13.90 11.21
CA GLY A 146 -13.03 15.03 10.91
C GLY A 146 -12.76 15.19 9.41
N PRO A 147 -12.02 16.25 9.01
CA PRO A 147 -11.71 16.51 7.61
C PRO A 147 -11.02 15.32 6.93
N GLY A 148 -9.99 14.72 7.53
CA GLY A 148 -9.29 13.60 6.88
C GLY A 148 -10.15 12.35 6.69
N GLN A 149 -11.05 12.03 7.62
CA GLN A 149 -12.01 10.92 7.45
C GLN A 149 -13.03 11.23 6.34
N ARG A 150 -13.47 12.48 6.21
CA ARG A 150 -14.35 12.92 5.11
C ARG A 150 -13.63 12.87 3.76
N SER A 151 -12.39 13.32 3.70
CA SER A 151 -11.55 13.20 2.50
C SER A 151 -11.37 11.74 2.07
N LEU A 152 -11.09 10.86 3.03
CA LEU A 152 -10.97 9.43 2.78
C LEU A 152 -12.29 8.83 2.27
N TYR A 153 -13.42 9.19 2.89
CA TYR A 153 -14.74 8.80 2.41
C TYR A 153 -14.99 9.24 0.98
N ASN A 154 -14.74 10.50 0.65
CA ASN A 154 -14.98 11.05 -0.67
C ASN A 154 -14.19 10.31 -1.75
N VAL A 155 -12.89 10.11 -1.54
CA VAL A 155 -12.03 9.38 -2.50
C VAL A 155 -12.53 7.95 -2.72
N LEU A 156 -12.85 7.22 -1.64
CA LEU A 156 -13.33 5.84 -1.73
C LEU A 156 -14.72 5.75 -2.35
N LYS A 157 -15.64 6.68 -2.01
CA LYS A 157 -16.96 6.81 -2.62
C LYS A 157 -16.83 7.03 -4.12
N ALA A 158 -16.09 8.06 -4.53
CA ALA A 158 -15.89 8.40 -5.94
C ALA A 158 -15.30 7.22 -6.73
N TYR A 159 -14.30 6.52 -6.18
CA TYR A 159 -13.75 5.34 -6.84
C TYR A 159 -14.76 4.21 -6.97
N SER A 160 -15.51 3.91 -5.89
CA SER A 160 -16.48 2.81 -5.92
C SER A 160 -17.58 2.99 -6.98
N VAL A 161 -17.86 4.25 -7.35
CA VAL A 161 -18.78 4.59 -8.43
C VAL A 161 -18.07 4.62 -9.79
N TYR A 162 -16.83 5.12 -9.85
CA TYR A 162 -16.03 5.15 -11.08
C TYR A 162 -15.83 3.74 -11.66
N ASP A 163 -15.63 2.76 -10.79
CA ASP A 163 -15.39 1.37 -11.15
C ASP A 163 -16.39 0.45 -10.45
N ARG A 164 -17.64 0.45 -10.90
CA ARG A 164 -18.75 -0.29 -10.24
C ARG A 164 -18.54 -1.80 -10.20
N ASP A 165 -17.75 -2.36 -11.12
CA ASP A 165 -17.42 -3.80 -11.14
C ASP A 165 -16.53 -4.19 -9.95
N VAL A 166 -15.69 -3.26 -9.50
CA VAL A 166 -14.88 -3.42 -8.29
C VAL A 166 -15.62 -2.90 -7.06
N GLY A 167 -16.27 -1.75 -7.19
CA GLY A 167 -16.88 -1.02 -6.08
C GLY A 167 -15.83 -0.64 -5.03
N TYR A 168 -16.14 -0.95 -3.78
CA TYR A 168 -15.20 -0.84 -2.67
C TYR A 168 -14.92 -2.22 -2.08
N VAL A 169 -13.63 -2.51 -1.86
CA VAL A 169 -13.19 -3.71 -1.14
C VAL A 169 -12.30 -3.32 0.03
N GLN A 170 -12.47 -4.06 1.12
CA GLN A 170 -11.70 -3.89 2.33
C GLN A 170 -10.19 -3.86 2.06
N GLY A 171 -9.52 -2.86 2.63
CA GLY A 171 -8.09 -2.61 2.42
C GLY A 171 -7.81 -1.45 1.47
N MET A 172 -8.76 -1.08 0.61
CA MET A 172 -8.61 0.10 -0.27
C MET A 172 -8.42 1.40 0.50
N GLY A 173 -9.02 1.51 1.68
CA GLY A 173 -8.82 2.64 2.58
C GLY A 173 -7.36 2.93 2.90
N PHE A 174 -6.50 1.92 3.02
CA PHE A 174 -5.08 2.12 3.30
C PHE A 174 -4.28 2.65 2.10
N LEU A 175 -4.73 2.43 0.86
CA LEU A 175 -4.14 3.07 -0.32
C LEU A 175 -4.53 4.55 -0.33
N ALA A 176 -5.83 4.83 -0.28
CA ALA A 176 -6.37 6.18 -0.34
C ALA A 176 -5.88 7.04 0.84
N GLY A 177 -5.86 6.46 2.05
CA GLY A 177 -5.35 7.13 3.25
C GLY A 177 -3.89 7.51 3.12
N LEU A 178 -3.02 6.62 2.59
CA LEU A 178 -1.61 6.93 2.40
C LEU A 178 -1.42 8.04 1.34
N LEU A 179 -2.22 8.03 0.28
CA LEU A 179 -2.17 9.07 -0.76
C LEU A 179 -2.60 10.44 -0.24
N LEU A 180 -3.70 10.49 0.53
CA LEU A 180 -4.23 11.71 1.14
C LEU A 180 -3.28 12.39 2.12
N LEU A 181 -2.27 11.69 2.63
CA LEU A 181 -1.21 12.29 3.45
C LEU A 181 -0.21 13.12 2.62
N TYR A 182 -0.23 13.01 1.29
CA TYR A 182 0.74 13.65 0.40
C TYR A 182 0.13 14.47 -0.74
N MET A 183 -1.17 14.40 -0.98
CA MET A 183 -1.83 15.11 -2.07
C MET A 183 -3.30 15.42 -1.74
N SER A 184 -3.95 16.21 -2.60
CA SER A 184 -5.37 16.56 -2.47
C SER A 184 -6.28 15.34 -2.68
N GLU A 185 -7.58 15.50 -2.37
CA GLU A 185 -8.60 14.47 -2.61
C GLU A 185 -8.64 14.02 -4.07
N GLU A 186 -8.72 14.96 -5.01
CA GLU A 186 -8.80 14.66 -6.44
C GLU A 186 -7.50 14.03 -6.98
N ASP A 187 -6.34 14.51 -6.53
CA ASP A 187 -5.04 13.91 -6.90
C ASP A 187 -4.94 12.46 -6.42
N ALA A 188 -5.40 12.19 -5.18
CA ALA A 188 -5.40 10.86 -4.59
C ALA A 188 -6.37 9.92 -5.33
N PHE A 189 -7.55 10.41 -5.71
CA PHE A 189 -8.51 9.69 -6.54
C PHE A 189 -7.88 9.27 -7.88
N TRP A 190 -7.31 10.21 -8.63
CA TRP A 190 -6.71 9.90 -9.93
C TRP A 190 -5.49 8.99 -9.82
N LEU A 191 -4.73 9.08 -8.73
CA LEU A 191 -3.64 8.14 -8.50
C LEU A 191 -4.14 6.74 -8.17
N MET A 192 -5.23 6.62 -7.42
CA MET A 192 -5.88 5.33 -7.20
C MET A 192 -6.42 4.73 -8.50
N VAL A 193 -7.06 5.53 -9.36
CA VAL A 193 -7.48 5.13 -10.71
C VAL A 193 -6.28 4.67 -11.54
N ALA A 194 -5.19 5.43 -11.56
CA ALA A 194 -3.97 5.09 -12.30
C ALA A 194 -3.39 3.73 -11.88
N LEU A 195 -3.44 3.41 -10.58
CA LEU A 195 -2.95 2.13 -10.07
C LEU A 195 -3.87 0.96 -10.43
N LEU A 196 -5.17 1.12 -10.17
CA LEU A 196 -6.11 0.01 -10.27
C LEU A 196 -6.47 -0.29 -11.73
N LYS A 197 -6.66 0.74 -12.56
CA LYS A 197 -6.90 0.60 -14.00
C LYS A 197 -5.63 0.44 -14.85
N GLY A 198 -4.45 0.63 -14.26
CA GLY A 198 -3.17 0.36 -14.92
C GLY A 198 -2.75 1.39 -15.96
N ALA A 199 -2.46 2.63 -15.53
CA ALA A 199 -1.98 3.70 -16.41
C ALA A 199 -0.53 3.50 -16.89
N VAL A 200 0.34 3.00 -16.00
CA VAL A 200 1.77 2.80 -16.28
C VAL A 200 2.19 1.33 -16.14
N HIS A 201 1.67 0.65 -15.11
CA HIS A 201 1.89 -0.78 -14.87
C HIS A 201 0.62 -1.57 -15.15
N ALA A 202 0.72 -2.90 -15.15
CA ALA A 202 -0.44 -3.77 -15.33
C ALA A 202 -1.55 -3.45 -14.30
N PRO A 203 -2.83 -3.50 -14.71
CA PRO A 203 -3.96 -3.21 -13.82
C PRO A 203 -3.94 -4.05 -12.55
N MET A 204 -4.32 -3.42 -11.44
CA MET A 204 -4.36 -4.04 -10.11
C MET A 204 -5.78 -4.21 -9.56
N GLU A 205 -6.81 -3.82 -10.31
CA GLU A 205 -8.23 -4.00 -9.97
C GLU A 205 -8.58 -5.46 -9.59
N GLY A 206 -7.92 -6.45 -10.19
CA GLY A 206 -8.10 -7.86 -9.83
C GLY A 206 -7.71 -8.23 -8.40
N LEU A 207 -7.04 -7.34 -7.64
CA LEU A 207 -6.84 -7.50 -6.19
C LEU A 207 -8.13 -7.25 -5.39
N TYR A 208 -9.09 -6.57 -5.99
CA TYR A 208 -10.32 -6.07 -5.38
C TYR A 208 -11.58 -6.56 -6.11
N GLN A 209 -11.44 -7.37 -7.15
CA GLN A 209 -12.59 -8.03 -7.78
C GLN A 209 -13.09 -9.19 -6.91
N VAL A 210 -14.35 -9.58 -7.12
CA VAL A 210 -14.98 -10.73 -6.46
C VAL A 210 -14.11 -11.98 -6.64
N GLY A 211 -13.86 -12.70 -5.54
CA GLY A 211 -12.98 -13.86 -5.52
C GLY A 211 -11.48 -13.54 -5.40
N LEU A 212 -11.09 -12.26 -5.43
CA LEU A 212 -9.71 -11.76 -5.29
C LEU A 212 -8.72 -12.47 -6.25
N PRO A 213 -9.02 -12.57 -7.56
CA PRO A 213 -8.27 -13.42 -8.49
C PRO A 213 -6.77 -13.07 -8.53
N LEU A 214 -6.43 -11.79 -8.46
CA LEU A 214 -5.04 -11.36 -8.51
C LEU A 214 -4.31 -11.63 -7.18
N VAL A 215 -5.02 -11.59 -6.04
CA VAL A 215 -4.45 -11.98 -4.74
C VAL A 215 -4.10 -13.46 -4.77
N GLN A 216 -5.01 -14.32 -5.23
CA GLN A 216 -4.76 -15.76 -5.32
C GLN A 216 -3.57 -16.07 -6.25
N GLN A 217 -3.51 -15.42 -7.42
CA GLN A 217 -2.37 -15.53 -8.32
C GLN A 217 -1.06 -15.11 -7.64
N TYR A 218 -1.05 -13.96 -6.96
CA TYR A 218 0.15 -13.44 -6.31
C TYR A 218 0.61 -14.33 -5.16
N LEU A 219 -0.31 -14.88 -4.36
CA LEU A 219 0.03 -15.82 -3.30
C LEU A 219 0.59 -17.14 -3.87
N PHE A 220 0.04 -17.65 -4.97
CA PHE A 220 0.59 -18.81 -5.68
C PHE A 220 2.02 -18.55 -6.18
N GLN A 221 2.24 -17.39 -6.80
CA GLN A 221 3.56 -16.98 -7.27
C GLN A 221 4.54 -16.82 -6.10
N PHE A 222 4.09 -16.23 -5.00
CA PHE A 222 4.92 -16.01 -3.81
C PHE A 222 5.31 -17.33 -3.15
N ASP A 223 4.38 -18.29 -3.01
CA ASP A 223 4.67 -19.63 -2.49
C ASP A 223 5.82 -20.33 -3.24
N HIS A 224 5.75 -20.32 -4.58
CA HIS A 224 6.78 -20.91 -5.43
C HIS A 224 8.12 -20.18 -5.29
N LEU A 225 8.09 -18.85 -5.23
CA LEU A 225 9.31 -18.06 -5.04
C LEU A 225 9.96 -18.33 -3.66
N VAL A 226 9.17 -18.53 -2.60
CA VAL A 226 9.70 -18.91 -1.28
C VAL A 226 10.38 -20.28 -1.36
N LYS A 227 9.74 -21.28 -1.99
CA LYS A 227 10.32 -22.62 -2.18
C LYS A 227 11.59 -22.61 -3.02
N GLU A 228 11.70 -21.72 -3.99
CA GLU A 228 12.88 -21.60 -4.86
C GLU A 228 14.03 -20.82 -4.20
N HIS A 229 13.73 -19.69 -3.55
CA HIS A 229 14.77 -18.82 -2.97
C HIS A 229 15.17 -19.21 -1.54
N LEU A 230 14.28 -19.86 -0.79
CA LEU A 230 14.46 -20.24 0.61
C LEU A 230 14.00 -21.69 0.81
N PRO A 231 14.62 -22.69 0.15
CA PRO A 231 14.09 -24.06 0.05
C PRO A 231 13.83 -24.72 1.41
N LYS A 232 14.77 -24.58 2.35
CA LYS A 232 14.62 -25.12 3.71
C LYS A 232 13.41 -24.52 4.44
N LEU A 233 13.18 -23.23 4.28
CA LEU A 233 12.03 -22.55 4.86
C LEU A 233 10.73 -22.94 4.14
N GLY A 234 10.75 -23.09 2.81
CA GLY A 234 9.61 -23.55 2.02
C GLY A 234 9.19 -24.99 2.37
N GLU A 235 10.16 -25.88 2.61
CA GLU A 235 9.91 -27.24 3.12
C GLU A 235 9.29 -27.19 4.52
N HIS A 236 9.85 -26.36 5.42
CA HIS A 236 9.30 -26.17 6.76
C HIS A 236 7.86 -25.63 6.73
N PHE A 237 7.59 -24.62 5.90
CA PHE A 237 6.24 -24.09 5.70
C PHE A 237 5.28 -25.16 5.19
N THR A 238 5.73 -26.02 4.28
CA THR A 238 4.91 -27.13 3.77
C THR A 238 4.61 -28.14 4.88
N LYS A 239 5.61 -28.49 5.70
CA LYS A 239 5.45 -29.42 6.84
C LYS A 239 4.49 -28.86 7.90
N GLU A 240 4.62 -27.57 8.21
CA GLU A 240 3.76 -26.88 9.18
C GLU A 240 2.44 -26.40 8.56
N MET A 241 2.13 -26.77 7.31
CA MET A 241 0.88 -26.41 6.62
C MET A 241 0.62 -24.88 6.53
N ILE A 242 1.69 -24.09 6.45
CA ILE A 242 1.64 -22.64 6.31
C ILE A 242 1.32 -22.26 4.87
N ASN A 243 0.17 -21.60 4.67
CA ASN A 243 -0.19 -21.01 3.40
C ASN A 243 0.12 -19.50 3.39
N PRO A 244 0.69 -18.94 2.30
CA PRO A 244 0.89 -17.50 2.17
C PRO A 244 -0.35 -16.64 2.42
N SER A 245 -1.56 -17.15 2.15
CA SER A 245 -2.81 -16.42 2.42
C SER A 245 -2.97 -16.02 3.89
N MET A 246 -2.36 -16.76 4.82
CA MET A 246 -2.44 -16.56 6.27
C MET A 246 -1.67 -15.34 6.77
N TYR A 247 -0.70 -14.84 5.99
CA TYR A 247 0.21 -13.76 6.41
C TYR A 247 0.51 -12.70 5.32
N ALA A 248 0.52 -13.07 4.04
CA ALA A 248 0.98 -12.20 2.95
C ALA A 248 -0.15 -11.47 2.18
N SER A 249 -1.42 -11.87 2.35
CA SER A 249 -2.55 -11.26 1.62
C SER A 249 -2.58 -9.73 1.75
N GLN A 250 -2.40 -9.23 2.98
CA GLN A 250 -2.38 -7.79 3.26
C GLN A 250 -1.17 -7.06 2.67
N TRP A 251 -0.05 -7.76 2.43
CA TRP A 251 1.13 -7.16 1.81
C TRP A 251 0.85 -6.76 0.37
N PHE A 252 0.10 -7.60 -0.36
CA PHE A 252 -0.29 -7.32 -1.74
C PHE A 252 -1.46 -6.35 -1.83
N ILE A 253 -2.49 -6.53 -1.01
CA ILE A 253 -3.67 -5.66 -1.01
C ILE A 253 -3.26 -4.25 -0.61
N THR A 254 -2.57 -4.07 0.51
CA THR A 254 -2.29 -2.71 1.03
C THR A 254 -0.91 -2.19 0.61
N VAL A 255 -0.13 -2.94 -0.17
CA VAL A 255 1.26 -2.58 -0.51
C VAL A 255 2.03 -2.21 0.77
N PHE A 256 1.92 -3.08 1.78
CA PHE A 256 2.49 -2.92 3.12
C PHE A 256 2.00 -1.72 3.95
N SER A 257 1.02 -0.93 3.52
CA SER A 257 0.60 0.27 4.26
C SER A 257 -0.27 0.01 5.49
N TYR A 258 -0.74 -1.22 5.71
CA TYR A 258 -1.55 -1.57 6.89
C TYR A 258 -0.74 -1.87 8.15
N SER A 259 0.10 -2.91 8.14
CA SER A 259 0.72 -3.46 9.38
C SER A 259 2.19 -3.12 9.56
N PHE A 260 2.80 -2.38 8.64
CA PHE A 260 4.23 -2.08 8.68
C PHE A 260 4.49 -0.63 9.10
N PRO A 261 5.68 -0.32 9.65
CA PRO A 261 6.06 1.03 9.99
C PRO A 261 5.87 1.98 8.79
N PHE A 262 5.21 3.11 9.01
CA PHE A 262 4.83 4.02 7.93
C PHE A 262 6.01 4.46 7.06
N HIS A 263 7.15 4.75 7.69
CA HIS A 263 8.37 5.12 6.98
C HIS A 263 8.88 4.04 6.01
N LEU A 264 8.72 2.75 6.35
CA LEU A 264 9.05 1.65 5.44
C LEU A 264 8.03 1.60 4.30
N ALA A 265 6.72 1.69 4.61
CA ALA A 265 5.66 1.71 3.61
C ALA A 265 5.92 2.79 2.53
N LEU A 266 6.27 4.02 2.93
CA LEU A 266 6.61 5.09 1.99
C LEU A 266 7.77 4.74 1.05
N ARG A 267 8.79 4.07 1.58
CA ARG A 267 9.97 3.68 0.79
C ARG A 267 9.66 2.54 -0.17
N ILE A 268 8.75 1.63 0.20
CA ILE A 268 8.20 0.61 -0.69
C ILE A 268 7.35 1.29 -1.78
N TRP A 269 6.47 2.21 -1.41
CA TRP A 269 5.61 2.97 -2.33
C TRP A 269 6.38 3.76 -3.37
N ASP A 270 7.47 4.45 -2.96
CA ASP A 270 8.38 5.15 -3.88
C ASP A 270 8.80 4.24 -5.05
N VAL A 271 9.16 2.98 -4.74
CA VAL A 271 9.66 2.01 -5.73
C VAL A 271 8.52 1.28 -6.42
N PHE A 272 7.44 0.97 -5.71
CA PHE A 272 6.27 0.28 -6.24
C PHE A 272 5.61 1.07 -7.38
N LEU A 273 5.41 2.37 -7.18
CA LEU A 273 4.85 3.22 -8.23
C LEU A 273 5.74 3.30 -9.48
N PHE A 274 7.06 3.10 -9.34
CA PHE A 274 8.01 3.18 -10.46
C PHE A 274 8.34 1.82 -11.12
N GLU A 275 8.48 0.75 -10.35
CA GLU A 275 8.90 -0.59 -10.82
C GLU A 275 7.74 -1.61 -10.82
N GLY A 276 6.57 -1.21 -10.36
CA GLY A 276 5.36 -2.03 -10.27
C GLY A 276 5.39 -3.03 -9.12
N VAL A 277 4.39 -3.92 -9.10
CA VAL A 277 4.15 -4.89 -8.03
C VAL A 277 5.31 -5.85 -7.74
N LYS A 278 6.26 -6.00 -8.67
CA LYS A 278 7.45 -6.87 -8.52
C LYS A 278 8.23 -6.54 -7.25
N ILE A 279 8.20 -5.29 -6.76
CA ILE A 279 8.86 -4.93 -5.49
C ILE A 279 8.18 -5.56 -4.27
N VAL A 280 6.87 -5.77 -4.29
CA VAL A 280 6.11 -6.34 -3.17
C VAL A 280 6.58 -7.77 -2.88
N PHE A 281 6.72 -8.59 -3.94
CA PHE A 281 7.30 -9.92 -3.87
C PHE A 281 8.73 -9.91 -3.30
N LYS A 282 9.57 -8.99 -3.80
CA LYS A 282 10.97 -8.88 -3.37
C LYS A 282 11.10 -8.49 -1.91
N VAL A 283 10.26 -7.57 -1.43
CA VAL A 283 10.25 -7.16 -0.02
C VAL A 283 9.79 -8.31 0.87
N GLY A 284 8.73 -9.02 0.49
CA GLY A 284 8.28 -10.22 1.20
C GLY A 284 9.38 -11.29 1.32
N LEU A 285 10.08 -11.60 0.22
CA LEU A 285 11.20 -12.55 0.24
C LEU A 285 12.37 -12.04 1.08
N ALA A 286 12.67 -10.74 1.04
CA ALA A 286 13.75 -10.16 1.84
C ALA A 286 13.45 -10.21 3.35
N LEU A 287 12.19 -9.97 3.76
CA LEU A 287 11.74 -10.14 5.14
C LEU A 287 11.92 -11.59 5.61
N LEU A 288 11.47 -12.56 4.80
CA LEU A 288 11.63 -13.99 5.11
C LEU A 288 13.10 -14.42 5.14
N THR A 289 13.93 -13.85 4.26
CA THR A 289 15.38 -14.10 4.24
C THR A 289 16.03 -13.60 5.53
N TYR A 290 15.65 -12.41 6.00
CA TYR A 290 16.19 -11.83 7.23
C TYR A 290 15.83 -12.69 8.46
N CYS A 291 14.58 -13.14 8.57
CA CYS A 291 14.09 -13.92 9.71
C CYS A 291 14.27 -15.43 9.55
N HIS A 292 14.98 -15.89 8.51
CA HIS A 292 15.04 -17.31 8.13
C HIS A 292 15.38 -18.24 9.30
N ASP A 293 16.46 -17.93 10.03
CA ASP A 293 17.01 -18.79 11.08
C ASP A 293 16.12 -18.89 12.32
N ASP A 294 15.26 -17.90 12.53
CA ASP A 294 14.26 -17.91 13.60
C ASP A 294 13.02 -18.68 13.15
N LEU A 295 12.51 -18.37 11.95
CA LEU A 295 11.27 -18.96 11.42
C LEU A 295 11.36 -20.48 11.25
N ILE A 296 12.50 -21.01 10.81
CA ILE A 296 12.67 -22.46 10.55
C ILE A 296 12.55 -23.34 11.82
N LYS A 297 12.67 -22.76 13.01
CA LYS A 297 12.62 -23.47 14.28
C LYS A 297 11.22 -23.46 14.92
N LEU A 298 10.30 -22.66 14.38
CA LEU A 298 9.01 -22.40 15.02
C LEU A 298 7.94 -23.37 14.52
N PRO A 299 7.12 -23.94 15.43
CA PRO A 299 5.92 -24.67 15.03
C PRO A 299 4.82 -23.72 14.56
N PHE A 300 3.81 -24.25 13.87
CA PHE A 300 2.70 -23.52 13.24
C PHE A 300 2.22 -22.24 13.96
N GLU A 301 1.78 -22.32 15.23
CA GLU A 301 1.22 -21.17 15.94
C GLU A 301 2.22 -20.03 16.12
N LYS A 302 3.43 -20.35 16.57
CA LYS A 302 4.51 -19.35 16.77
C LYS A 302 4.99 -18.81 15.44
N LEU A 303 4.99 -19.64 14.40
CA LEU A 303 5.38 -19.27 13.05
C LEU A 303 4.42 -18.24 12.45
N ILE A 304 3.10 -18.46 12.57
CA ILE A 304 2.08 -17.48 12.15
C ILE A 304 2.21 -16.17 12.93
N HIS A 305 2.44 -16.23 14.24
CA HIS A 305 2.66 -15.03 15.04
C HIS A 305 3.90 -14.24 14.56
N ALA A 306 5.02 -14.92 14.30
CA ALA A 306 6.24 -14.29 13.82
C ALA A 306 6.08 -13.69 12.41
N LEU A 307 5.36 -14.36 11.51
CA LEU A 307 5.08 -13.87 10.15
C LEU A 307 4.15 -12.65 10.11
N ARG A 308 3.38 -12.41 11.18
CA ARG A 308 2.53 -11.22 11.35
C ARG A 308 3.25 -10.08 12.06
N ASN A 309 4.31 -10.38 12.82
CA ASN A 309 5.01 -9.43 13.67
C ASN A 309 6.54 -9.56 13.47
N PHE A 310 7.04 -8.97 12.39
CA PHE A 310 8.48 -8.93 12.14
C PHE A 310 9.20 -8.04 13.16
N PRO A 311 10.45 -8.36 13.52
CA PRO A 311 11.25 -7.52 14.40
C PRO A 311 11.57 -6.17 13.72
N GLU A 312 11.66 -5.10 14.51
CA GLU A 312 11.89 -3.74 14.00
C GLU A 312 13.13 -3.63 13.12
N ASP A 313 14.21 -4.32 13.50
CA ASP A 313 15.47 -4.34 12.75
C ASP A 313 15.33 -4.92 11.33
N ALA A 314 14.43 -5.89 11.13
CA ALA A 314 14.13 -6.45 9.82
C ALA A 314 13.35 -5.49 8.92
N MET A 315 12.68 -4.51 9.54
CA MET A 315 11.84 -3.52 8.87
C MET A 315 12.56 -2.19 8.61
N ASP A 316 13.87 -2.10 8.88
CA ASP A 316 14.69 -0.96 8.51
C ASP A 316 14.82 -0.87 6.97
N PRO A 317 14.26 0.19 6.32
CA PRO A 317 14.27 0.29 4.86
C PRO A 317 15.68 0.37 4.27
N ASP A 318 16.67 0.89 5.02
CA ASP A 318 18.04 1.03 4.53
C ASP A 318 18.81 -0.30 4.52
N LYS A 319 18.34 -1.31 5.28
CA LYS A 319 18.86 -2.68 5.25
C LYS A 319 18.02 -3.59 4.37
N LEU A 320 16.68 -3.52 4.50
CA LEU A 320 15.74 -4.41 3.84
C LEU A 320 15.68 -4.20 2.32
N LEU A 321 15.60 -2.95 1.86
CA LEU A 321 15.42 -2.67 0.43
C LEU A 321 16.62 -3.04 -0.44
N PRO A 322 17.89 -2.83 -0.02
CA PRO A 322 19.04 -3.37 -0.73
C PRO A 322 18.97 -4.88 -0.97
N VAL A 323 18.57 -5.66 0.04
CA VAL A 323 18.35 -7.11 -0.08
C VAL A 323 17.22 -7.40 -1.07
N ALA A 324 16.09 -6.70 -0.97
CA ALA A 324 14.99 -6.84 -1.92
C ALA A 324 15.43 -6.55 -3.38
N TYR A 325 16.29 -5.54 -3.59
CA TYR A 325 16.76 -5.18 -4.92
C TYR A 325 17.67 -6.24 -5.56
N SER A 326 18.43 -7.01 -4.77
CA SER A 326 19.28 -8.08 -5.28
C SER A 326 18.50 -9.33 -5.73
N ILE A 327 17.29 -9.54 -5.20
CA ILE A 327 16.44 -10.68 -5.57
C ILE A 327 15.90 -10.50 -6.99
N LYS A 328 16.11 -11.50 -7.85
CA LYS A 328 15.70 -11.49 -9.26
C LYS A 328 14.44 -12.35 -9.45
N VAL A 329 13.27 -11.70 -9.56
CA VAL A 329 11.98 -12.40 -9.72
C VAL A 329 11.29 -12.17 -11.07
N SER A 330 11.77 -11.23 -11.89
CA SER A 330 10.99 -10.69 -13.03
C SER A 330 10.56 -11.74 -14.05
N LYS A 331 11.49 -12.52 -14.61
CA LYS A 331 11.19 -13.58 -15.57
C LYS A 331 10.34 -14.68 -14.94
N ARG A 332 10.69 -15.06 -13.70
CA ARG A 332 10.02 -16.15 -12.98
C ARG A 332 8.56 -15.83 -12.65
N LEU A 333 8.24 -14.59 -12.30
CA LEU A 333 6.86 -14.15 -12.09
C LEU A 333 6.01 -14.34 -13.34
N GLU A 334 6.54 -14.02 -14.53
CA GLU A 334 5.80 -14.17 -15.79
C GLU A 334 5.55 -15.65 -16.12
N GLU A 335 6.54 -16.52 -15.88
CA GLU A 335 6.38 -17.98 -16.01
C GLU A 335 5.32 -18.52 -15.03
N LEU A 336 5.40 -18.15 -13.75
CA LEU A 336 4.47 -18.60 -12.71
C LEU A 336 3.05 -18.08 -12.95
N LYS A 337 2.89 -16.88 -13.52
CA LYS A 337 1.59 -16.36 -13.96
C LYS A 337 0.98 -17.27 -15.04
N SER A 338 1.76 -17.61 -16.07
CA SER A 338 1.29 -18.51 -17.13
C SER A 338 0.94 -19.91 -16.60
N LEU A 339 1.70 -20.41 -15.62
CA LEU A 339 1.40 -21.68 -14.96
C LEU A 339 0.09 -21.62 -14.17
N TYR A 340 -0.14 -20.56 -13.39
CA TYR A 340 -1.38 -20.37 -12.65
C TYR A 340 -2.60 -20.31 -13.57
N GLU A 341 -2.52 -19.54 -14.65
CA GLU A 341 -3.61 -19.44 -15.65
C GLU A 341 -3.92 -20.80 -16.31
N LYS A 342 -2.89 -21.60 -16.62
CA LYS A 342 -3.06 -22.95 -17.17
C LYS A 342 -3.72 -23.90 -16.17
N GLN A 343 -3.37 -23.83 -14.89
CA GLN A 343 -3.96 -24.66 -13.84
C GLN A 343 -5.44 -24.29 -13.63
N ASN A 344 -5.77 -23.01 -13.51
CA ASN A 344 -7.15 -22.56 -13.34
C ASN A 344 -8.03 -22.93 -14.53
N LYS A 345 -7.54 -22.81 -15.77
CA LYS A 345 -8.30 -23.23 -16.97
C LYS A 345 -8.66 -24.71 -16.93
N LYS A 346 -7.73 -25.58 -16.51
CA LYS A 346 -8.00 -27.02 -16.36
C LYS A 346 -9.04 -27.30 -15.28
N VAL A 347 -8.96 -26.60 -14.14
CA VAL A 347 -9.94 -26.75 -13.05
C VAL A 347 -11.34 -26.35 -13.51
N VAL A 348 -11.48 -25.20 -14.18
CA VAL A 348 -12.77 -24.74 -14.71
C VAL A 348 -13.33 -25.72 -15.75
N GLN A 349 -12.51 -26.17 -16.70
CA GLN A 349 -12.93 -27.17 -17.70
C GLN A 349 -13.37 -28.49 -17.05
N SER A 350 -12.67 -28.95 -16.02
CA SER A 350 -13.04 -30.16 -15.29
C SER A 350 -14.34 -29.99 -14.49
N ALA A 351 -14.58 -28.81 -13.92
CA ALA A 351 -15.80 -28.51 -13.20
C ALA A 351 -17.02 -28.40 -14.13
N GLU A 352 -16.86 -27.79 -15.31
CA GLU A 352 -17.90 -27.71 -16.35
C GLU A 352 -18.24 -29.09 -16.93
N THR A 353 -17.23 -29.94 -17.13
CA THR A 353 -17.44 -31.32 -17.62
C THR A 353 -18.20 -32.14 -16.58
N ASN A 354 -17.79 -32.08 -15.31
CA ASN A 354 -18.48 -32.78 -14.22
C ASN A 354 -19.89 -32.23 -13.93
N GLY A 355 -20.12 -30.93 -14.15
CA GLY A 355 -21.45 -30.32 -14.02
C GLY A 355 -22.43 -30.76 -15.11
N LYS A 356 -21.94 -30.96 -16.35
CA LYS A 356 -22.75 -31.47 -17.47
C LYS A 356 -23.14 -32.94 -17.29
N VAL A 357 -22.23 -33.77 -16.79
CA VAL A 357 -22.52 -35.19 -16.48
C VAL A 357 -23.62 -35.31 -15.42
N LYS A 358 -23.53 -34.52 -14.34
CA LYS A 358 -24.57 -34.51 -13.29
C LYS A 358 -25.95 -34.00 -13.74
N GLN A 359 -26.01 -33.15 -14.77
CA GLN A 359 -27.28 -32.69 -15.35
C GLN A 359 -27.92 -33.71 -16.30
N GLN A 360 -27.11 -34.57 -16.94
CA GLN A 360 -27.60 -35.68 -17.76
C GLN A 360 -28.15 -36.81 -16.88
N ASP A 361 -27.46 -37.15 -15.79
CA ASP A 361 -27.93 -38.18 -14.85
C ASP A 361 -29.24 -37.79 -14.10
N MET A 362 -29.57 -36.49 -14.04
CA MET A 362 -30.82 -35.99 -13.43
C MET A 362 -32.01 -35.88 -14.41
N GLN A 363 -31.79 -36.12 -15.70
CA GLN A 363 -32.85 -36.13 -16.72
C GLN A 363 -33.24 -37.55 -17.15
N GLU A 364 -32.55 -38.57 -16.64
CA GLU A 364 -32.80 -40.00 -16.92
C GLU A 364 -33.51 -40.73 -15.75
N ASP A 365 -33.79 -40.05 -14.64
CA ASP A 365 -34.69 -40.45 -13.55
C ASP A 365 -36.00 -39.64 -13.60
#